data_AF-A0A2D4GC00-F1
#
_entry.id   AF-A0A2D4GC00-F1
#
_cell.length_a   1.000
_cell.length_b   1.000
_cell.length_c   1.000
_cell.angle_alpha   90.00
_cell.angle_beta   90.00
_cell.angle_gamma   90.00
#
_symmetry.space_group_name_H-M   'P 1'
#
loop_
_entity.id
_entity.type
_entity.pdbx_description
1 polymer ?
#
loop_
_entity_poly.entity_id
_entity_poly.type
_entity_poly.pdbx_seq_one_letter_code
_entity_poly.pdbx_strand_id
1 'polypeptide(L)'
;MVFLSWRRLLHFCGRASFRKDLKQKQRGCLVCRCYRGRTSGRHVDPELRMFLEQNTEIIDSGNLTPEIRLRLLTPNCRFWHDKAALWPYAEPYWAMYWPGGQGLSRYLLDNPKVVQKKKVLDLGSGCGATAIAATLSGASQVVANDIDP
;
A
#
# COMPACT_ATOMS: atom_id res chain seq x y z
N MET A 1 -37.66 15.80 1.07
CA MET A 1 -37.47 17.10 0.41
C MET A 1 -35.97 17.24 0.11
N VAL A 2 -35.52 16.88 -1.10
CA VAL A 2 -35.45 17.74 -2.32
C VAL A 2 -34.16 18.58 -2.26
N PHE A 3 -33.06 18.09 -2.88
CA PHE A 3 -32.48 18.55 -4.19
C PHE A 3 -31.37 19.61 -3.95
N LEU A 4 -30.22 19.76 -4.63
CA LEU A 4 -29.72 19.51 -6.01
C LEU A 4 -28.18 19.34 -5.96
N SER A 5 -27.55 18.41 -6.69
CA SER A 5 -27.04 18.54 -8.08
C SER A 5 -26.23 19.81 -8.36
N TRP A 6 -24.97 19.64 -8.76
CA TRP A 6 -24.33 20.52 -9.75
C TRP A 6 -23.37 19.70 -10.63
N ARG A 7 -23.78 19.51 -11.89
CA ARG A 7 -22.92 19.18 -13.03
C ARG A 7 -22.81 20.44 -13.91
N ARG A 8 -21.63 20.59 -14.51
CA ARG A 8 -21.23 21.41 -15.67
C ARG A 8 -20.82 22.86 -15.42
N LEU A 9 -19.54 23.11 -15.72
CA LEU A 9 -19.15 24.17 -16.65
C LEU A 9 -18.14 23.61 -17.67
N LEU A 10 -18.32 24.06 -18.91
CA LEU A 10 -17.73 23.58 -20.14
C LEU A 10 -16.45 24.36 -20.48
N HIS A 11 -15.57 23.67 -21.22
CA HIS A 11 -14.70 24.13 -22.31
C HIS A 11 -14.08 25.54 -22.25
N PHE A 12 -12.75 25.56 -22.22
CA PHE A 12 -11.99 26.45 -23.11
C PHE A 12 -10.98 25.62 -23.91
N CYS A 13 -11.00 25.82 -25.23
CA CYS A 13 -10.18 25.18 -26.23
C CYS A 13 -8.93 26.03 -26.46
N GLY A 14 -7.77 25.39 -26.60
CA GLY A 14 -6.51 26.01 -27.01
C GLY A 14 -5.58 24.95 -27.61
N ARG A 15 -5.78 24.66 -28.90
CA ARG A 15 -4.87 23.83 -29.72
C ARG A 15 -3.58 24.61 -29.99
N ALA A 16 -2.44 23.96 -29.81
CA ALA A 16 -1.25 24.20 -30.63
C ALA A 16 -0.62 22.85 -31.04
N SER A 17 -0.37 22.75 -32.34
CA SER A 17 0.01 21.60 -33.16
C SER A 17 1.47 21.19 -32.92
N PHE A 18 1.78 19.93 -32.64
CA PHE A 18 2.31 18.94 -33.61
C PHE A 18 3.63 19.32 -34.30
N ARG A 19 4.74 18.66 -33.91
CA ARG A 19 5.72 18.11 -34.85
C ARG A 19 6.32 16.82 -34.30
N LYS A 20 6.43 15.86 -35.22
CA LYS A 20 6.88 14.48 -35.06
C LYS A 20 8.40 14.47 -34.97
N ASP A 21 8.95 13.54 -34.19
CA ASP A 21 10.10 12.78 -34.66
C ASP A 21 9.94 11.31 -34.31
N LEU A 22 10.23 10.50 -35.32
CA LEU A 22 9.92 9.10 -35.46
C LEU A 22 11.25 8.34 -35.48
N LYS A 23 11.26 7.21 -34.76
CA LYS A 23 12.18 6.06 -34.86
C LYS A 23 13.48 6.16 -34.05
N GLN A 24 13.63 5.26 -33.08
CA GLN A 24 14.43 4.04 -33.31
C GLN A 24 14.08 2.95 -32.28
N LYS A 25 14.12 1.72 -32.79
CA LYS A 25 13.66 0.44 -32.27
C LYS A 25 14.78 -0.27 -31.50
N GLN A 26 14.55 -0.66 -30.24
CA GLN A 26 15.21 -1.79 -29.54
C GLN A 26 14.18 -2.35 -28.53
N ARG A 27 13.44 -3.44 -28.81
CA ARG A 27 13.80 -4.84 -28.52
C ARG A 27 14.57 -5.01 -27.20
N GLY A 28 13.89 -5.48 -26.16
CA GLY A 28 14.52 -6.07 -24.97
C GLY A 28 13.80 -5.77 -23.66
N CYS A 29 13.19 -6.81 -23.07
CA CYS A 29 12.79 -6.96 -21.67
C CYS A 29 11.91 -5.84 -21.04
N LEU A 30 10.66 -6.19 -20.66
CA LEU A 30 9.83 -5.37 -19.76
C LEU A 30 10.49 -5.32 -18.37
N VAL A 31 11.50 -4.45 -18.21
CA VAL A 31 11.96 -4.05 -16.88
C VAL A 31 10.87 -3.16 -16.31
N CYS A 32 10.15 -3.70 -15.32
CA CYS A 32 9.25 -2.93 -14.47
C CYS A 32 10.03 -1.72 -13.95
N ARG A 33 9.78 -0.54 -14.52
CA ARG A 33 10.37 0.71 -14.06
C ARG A 33 9.68 1.03 -12.75
N CYS A 34 10.18 0.44 -11.65
CA CYS A 34 9.80 0.80 -10.29
C CYS A 34 10.01 2.31 -10.19
N TYR A 35 8.93 3.09 -10.20
CA TYR A 35 9.00 4.48 -9.80
C TYR A 35 9.46 4.45 -8.34
N ARG A 36 10.76 4.65 -8.11
CA ARG A 36 11.29 5.04 -6.80
C ARG A 36 10.77 6.44 -6.52
N GLY A 37 9.49 6.54 -6.16
CA GLY A 37 9.02 7.67 -5.38
C GLY A 37 9.89 7.72 -4.14
N ARG A 38 10.62 8.81 -3.97
CA ARG A 38 11.47 9.06 -2.81
C ARG A 38 10.54 9.11 -1.60
N THR A 39 10.38 8.00 -0.88
CA THR A 39 9.78 8.06 0.44
C THR A 39 10.76 8.89 1.27
N SER A 40 10.35 10.07 1.71
CA SER A 40 11.05 10.77 2.79
C SER A 40 10.80 9.96 4.06
N GLY A 41 11.43 8.78 4.14
CA GLY A 41 11.34 7.93 5.33
C GLY A 41 11.91 8.74 6.47
N ARG A 42 11.08 9.09 7.44
CA ARG A 42 11.59 9.53 8.74
C ARG A 42 12.46 8.40 9.26
N HIS A 43 13.63 8.73 9.81
CA HIS A 43 14.42 7.75 10.54
C HIS A 43 13.55 7.24 11.69
N VAL A 44 13.23 5.94 11.68
CA VAL A 44 12.59 5.29 12.82
C VAL A 44 13.62 5.27 13.94
N ASP A 45 13.21 5.72 15.12
CA ASP A 45 14.03 5.67 16.33
C ASP A 45 14.60 4.25 16.54
N PRO A 46 15.92 4.09 16.75
CA PRO A 46 16.53 2.76 16.91
C PRO A 46 15.95 1.95 18.07
N GLU A 47 15.57 2.59 19.17
CA GLU A 47 14.97 1.90 20.32
C GLU A 47 13.58 1.36 19.97
N LEU A 48 12.73 2.20 19.35
CA LEU A 48 11.45 1.75 18.80
C LEU A 48 11.63 0.59 17.81
N ARG A 49 12.57 0.69 16.87
CA ARG A 49 12.83 -0.38 15.91
C ARG A 49 13.19 -1.69 16.60
N MET A 50 14.10 -1.64 17.58
CA MET A 50 14.51 -2.82 18.34
C MET A 50 13.35 -3.40 19.14
N PHE A 51 12.52 -2.55 19.75
CA PHE A 51 11.32 -2.98 20.44
C PHE A 51 10.35 -3.71 19.49
N LEU A 52 10.10 -3.17 18.30
CA LEU A 52 9.27 -3.83 17.29
C LEU A 52 9.90 -5.16 16.84
N GLU A 53 11.21 -5.20 16.60
CA GLU A 53 11.94 -6.43 16.25
C GLU A 53 11.84 -7.53 17.30
N GLN A 54 11.77 -7.18 18.58
CA GLN A 54 11.68 -8.14 19.68
C GLN A 54 10.25 -8.61 19.97
N ASN A 55 9.24 -7.82 19.59
CA ASN A 55 7.85 -8.04 20.02
C ASN A 55 6.88 -8.32 18.87
N THR A 56 7.37 -8.38 17.63
CA THR A 56 6.60 -8.76 16.43
C THR A 56 7.44 -9.68 15.55
N GLU A 57 6.78 -10.50 14.74
CA GLU A 57 7.47 -11.48 13.87
C GLU A 57 7.19 -11.21 12.40
N ILE A 58 8.11 -11.66 11.54
CA ILE A 58 7.91 -11.62 10.08
C ILE A 58 7.21 -12.91 9.66
N ILE A 59 6.06 -12.79 9.00
CA ILE A 59 5.29 -13.91 8.48
C ILE A 59 5.05 -13.79 6.97
N ASP A 60 5.01 -14.93 6.30
CA ASP A 60 4.55 -15.14 4.92
C ASP A 60 3.57 -16.32 4.81
N SER A 61 3.08 -16.82 5.95
CA SER A 61 2.14 -17.93 6.01
C SER A 61 1.00 -17.62 6.99
N GLY A 62 -0.04 -18.46 6.98
CA GLY A 62 -1.20 -18.27 7.87
C GLY A 62 -2.13 -17.12 7.49
N ASN A 63 -1.95 -16.50 6.33
CA ASN A 63 -2.82 -15.47 5.76
C ASN A 63 -3.12 -15.75 4.28
N LEU A 64 -4.05 -15.02 3.67
CA LEU A 64 -4.48 -15.26 2.29
C LEU A 64 -3.44 -14.86 1.22
N THR A 65 -2.35 -14.18 1.59
CA THR A 65 -1.37 -13.62 0.65
C THR A 65 0.06 -14.07 1.01
N PRO A 66 0.42 -15.35 0.77
CA PRO A 66 1.76 -15.85 1.05
C PRO A 66 2.87 -15.19 0.23
N GLU A 67 2.53 -14.44 -0.82
CA GLU A 67 3.46 -13.65 -1.62
C GLU A 67 3.98 -12.39 -0.88
N ILE A 68 3.31 -11.99 0.21
CA ILE A 68 3.61 -10.76 0.95
C ILE A 68 4.15 -11.12 2.33
N ARG A 69 5.42 -10.75 2.57
CA ARG A 69 6.03 -10.79 3.90
C ARG A 69 5.64 -9.56 4.70
N LEU A 70 5.03 -9.78 5.85
CA LEU A 70 4.60 -8.73 6.77
C LEU A 70 5.24 -8.96 8.12
N ARG A 71 5.51 -7.87 8.83
CA ARG A 71 5.84 -7.93 10.24
C ARG A 71 4.59 -7.64 11.06
N LEU A 72 4.16 -8.61 11.86
CA LEU A 72 2.89 -8.57 12.56
C LEU A 72 3.03 -8.99 14.02
N LEU A 73 2.07 -8.57 14.83
CA LEU A 73 1.78 -9.14 16.13
C LEU A 73 0.99 -10.43 15.92
N THR A 74 1.48 -11.55 16.43
CA THR A 74 0.91 -12.89 16.23
C THR A 74 0.76 -13.63 17.56
N PRO A 75 0.06 -14.78 17.60
CA PRO A 75 -0.07 -15.58 18.82
C PRO A 75 1.24 -15.97 19.51
N ASN A 76 2.37 -15.98 18.80
CA ASN A 76 3.68 -16.30 19.39
C ASN A 76 4.34 -15.09 20.07
N CYS A 77 3.84 -13.88 19.83
CA CYS A 77 4.41 -12.65 20.35
C CYS A 77 3.95 -12.44 21.81
N ARG A 78 4.88 -11.97 22.66
CA ARG A 78 4.61 -11.67 24.08
C ARG A 78 3.32 -10.89 24.29
N PHE A 79 3.15 -9.79 23.55
CA PHE A 79 2.04 -8.86 23.75
C PHE A 79 0.70 -9.31 23.16
N TRP A 80 0.63 -10.48 22.51
CA TRP A 80 -0.63 -11.00 21.97
C TRP A 80 -1.64 -11.40 23.06
N HIS A 81 -1.13 -11.97 24.15
CA HIS A 81 -1.96 -12.43 25.28
C HIS A 81 -2.04 -11.42 26.43
N ASP A 82 -1.22 -10.36 26.38
CA ASP A 82 -1.19 -9.31 27.38
C ASP A 82 -2.34 -8.31 27.19
N LYS A 83 -2.62 -7.52 28.23
CA LYS A 83 -3.54 -6.39 28.12
C LYS A 83 -2.93 -5.33 27.22
N ALA A 84 -3.73 -4.76 26.32
CA ALA A 84 -3.29 -3.67 25.43
C ALA A 84 -2.62 -2.49 26.17
N ALA A 85 -3.05 -2.21 27.42
CA ALA A 85 -2.46 -1.19 28.29
C ALA A 85 -0.98 -1.43 28.67
N LEU A 86 -0.44 -2.64 28.47
CA LEU A 86 0.98 -2.95 28.71
C LEU A 86 1.85 -2.64 27.48
N TRP A 87 1.23 -2.36 26.32
CA TRP A 87 1.95 -1.87 25.15
C TRP A 87 2.39 -0.43 25.41
N PRO A 88 3.70 -0.10 25.27
CA PRO A 88 4.22 1.21 25.67
C PRO A 88 3.91 2.33 24.68
N TYR A 89 3.21 2.04 23.57
CA TYR A 89 2.83 3.02 22.55
C TYR A 89 1.31 3.07 22.36
N ALA A 90 0.84 3.81 21.35
CA ALA A 90 -0.54 3.72 20.90
C ALA A 90 -0.88 2.27 20.47
N GLU A 91 -2.16 1.92 20.57
CA GLU A 91 -2.65 0.58 20.24
C GLU A 91 -2.18 0.16 18.83
N PRO A 92 -1.52 -1.01 18.68
CA PRO A 92 -0.81 -1.35 17.45
C PRO A 92 -1.75 -1.96 16.40
N TYR A 93 -2.77 -1.21 15.97
CA TYR A 93 -3.72 -1.67 14.94
C TYR A 93 -3.02 -2.02 13.62
N TRP A 94 -1.96 -1.26 13.28
CA TRP A 94 -1.07 -1.53 12.15
C TRP A 94 -0.33 -2.87 12.23
N ALA A 95 -0.16 -3.46 13.42
CA ALA A 95 0.56 -4.73 13.58
C ALA A 95 -0.31 -5.96 13.27
N MET A 96 -1.59 -5.76 12.95
CA MET A 96 -2.55 -6.83 12.69
C MET A 96 -2.91 -6.87 11.20
N TYR A 97 -2.96 -8.08 10.62
CA TYR A 97 -3.46 -8.25 9.25
C TYR A 97 -4.94 -8.61 9.26
N TRP A 98 -5.78 -7.58 9.36
CA TRP A 98 -7.23 -7.71 9.50
C TRP A 98 -7.86 -8.48 8.32
N PRO A 99 -8.90 -9.31 8.58
CA PRO A 99 -9.52 -10.15 7.54
C PRO A 99 -9.95 -9.40 6.28
N GLY A 100 -10.47 -8.17 6.43
CA GLY A 100 -10.84 -7.33 5.29
C GLY A 100 -9.65 -6.96 4.40
N GLY A 101 -8.52 -6.61 5.00
CA GLY A 101 -7.27 -6.36 4.29
C GLY A 101 -6.74 -7.60 3.58
N GLN A 102 -6.86 -8.78 4.21
CA GLN A 102 -6.45 -10.04 3.59
C GLN A 102 -7.25 -10.34 2.32
N GLY A 103 -8.58 -10.23 2.41
CA GLY A 103 -9.47 -10.46 1.28
C GLY A 103 -9.22 -9.48 0.13
N LEU A 104 -9.07 -8.18 0.44
CA LEU A 104 -8.80 -7.16 -0.57
C LEU A 104 -7.44 -7.36 -1.25
N SER A 105 -6.40 -7.64 -0.46
CA SER A 105 -5.05 -7.87 -0.99
C SER A 105 -5.01 -9.10 -1.90
N ARG A 106 -5.64 -10.21 -1.48
CA ARG A 106 -5.79 -11.40 -2.33
C ARG A 106 -6.53 -11.09 -3.63
N TYR A 107 -7.65 -10.37 -3.53
CA TYR A 107 -8.42 -9.97 -4.70
C TYR A 107 -7.59 -9.17 -5.70
N LEU A 108 -6.77 -8.22 -5.23
CA LEU A 108 -5.90 -7.43 -6.10
C LEU A 108 -4.83 -8.27 -6.79
N LEU A 109 -4.23 -9.24 -6.08
CA LEU A 109 -3.22 -10.15 -6.64
C LEU A 109 -3.83 -11.06 -7.71
N ASP A 110 -5.06 -11.55 -7.49
CA ASP A 110 -5.76 -12.40 -8.45
C ASP A 110 -6.34 -11.62 -9.64
N ASN A 111 -6.61 -10.33 -9.44
CA ASN A 111 -7.25 -9.45 -10.43
C ASN A 111 -6.38 -8.21 -10.74
N PRO A 112 -5.15 -8.38 -11.27
CA PRO A 112 -4.21 -7.27 -11.41
C PRO A 112 -4.74 -6.13 -12.30
N LYS A 113 -5.63 -6.43 -13.25
CA LYS A 113 -6.30 -5.44 -14.11
C LYS A 113 -7.07 -4.36 -13.34
N VAL A 114 -7.46 -4.62 -12.09
CA VAL A 114 -8.16 -3.65 -11.22
C VAL A 114 -7.28 -2.43 -10.95
N VAL A 115 -5.98 -2.62 -10.77
CA VAL A 115 -5.03 -1.56 -10.37
C VAL A 115 -3.90 -1.32 -11.36
N GLN A 116 -3.67 -2.24 -12.31
CA GLN A 116 -2.56 -2.16 -13.27
C GLN A 116 -2.51 -0.79 -13.98
N LYS A 117 -1.33 -0.15 -13.93
CA LYS A 117 -1.03 1.18 -14.48
C LYS A 117 -1.88 2.33 -13.92
N LYS A 118 -2.64 2.11 -12.85
CA LYS A 118 -3.43 3.15 -12.16
C LYS A 118 -2.65 3.76 -11.00
N LYS A 119 -3.12 4.90 -10.49
CA LYS A 119 -2.67 5.46 -9.21
C LYS A 119 -3.65 5.01 -8.12
N VAL A 120 -3.14 4.52 -7.01
CA VAL A 120 -3.92 3.94 -5.92
C VAL A 120 -3.63 4.71 -4.63
N LEU A 121 -4.69 5.02 -3.88
CA LEU A 121 -4.64 5.47 -2.50
C LEU A 121 -5.19 4.34 -1.63
N ASP A 122 -4.37 3.83 -0.73
CA ASP A 122 -4.75 2.88 0.31
C ASP A 122 -4.96 3.67 1.60
N LEU A 123 -6.23 3.84 2.00
CA LEU A 123 -6.64 4.68 3.12
C LEU A 123 -6.97 3.80 4.33
N GLY A 124 -6.29 4.04 5.46
CA GLY A 124 -6.29 3.11 6.59
C GLY A 124 -5.49 1.86 6.24
N SER A 125 -4.28 2.06 5.72
CA SER A 125 -3.45 0.98 5.15
C SER A 125 -3.01 -0.07 6.18
N GLY A 126 -3.08 0.22 7.48
CA GLY A 126 -2.70 -0.67 8.57
C GLY A 126 -1.30 -1.25 8.37
N CYS A 127 -1.20 -2.58 8.32
CA CYS A 127 0.06 -3.30 8.06
C CYS A 127 0.64 -3.10 6.65
N GLY A 128 -0.05 -2.36 5.77
CA GLY A 128 0.41 -2.00 4.43
C GLY A 128 0.27 -3.10 3.37
N ALA A 129 -0.34 -4.24 3.72
CA ALA A 129 -0.45 -5.40 2.82
C ALA A 129 -1.19 -5.08 1.52
N THR A 130 -2.27 -4.30 1.57
CA THR A 130 -3.06 -3.93 0.39
C THR A 130 -2.29 -2.98 -0.54
N ALA A 131 -1.58 -2.00 0.01
CA ALA A 131 -0.66 -1.16 -0.77
C ALA A 131 0.45 -1.98 -1.46
N ILE A 132 1.01 -2.99 -0.76
CA ILE A 132 2.00 -3.91 -1.35
C ILE A 132 1.35 -4.73 -2.47
N ALA A 133 0.17 -5.32 -2.23
CA ALA A 133 -0.57 -6.07 -3.24
C ALA A 133 -0.87 -5.23 -4.48
N ALA A 134 -1.31 -3.98 -4.30
CA ALA A 134 -1.55 -3.06 -5.41
C ALA A 134 -0.28 -2.79 -6.24
N THR A 135 0.86 -2.64 -5.55
CA THR A 135 2.17 -2.45 -6.19
C THR A 135 2.58 -3.70 -6.98
N LEU A 136 2.46 -4.89 -6.37
CA LEU A 136 2.77 -6.18 -7.02
C LEU A 136 1.87 -6.44 -8.23
N SER A 137 0.61 -6.01 -8.17
CA SER A 137 -0.36 -6.08 -9.27
C SER A 137 -0.15 -5.03 -10.38
N GLY A 138 0.92 -4.23 -10.28
CA GLY A 138 1.37 -3.33 -11.33
C GLY A 138 0.74 -1.95 -11.30
N ALA A 139 0.27 -1.47 -10.15
CA ALA A 139 -0.08 -0.05 -9.98
C ALA A 139 1.10 0.86 -10.37
N SER A 140 0.81 1.98 -11.04
CA SER A 140 1.83 2.95 -11.44
C SER A 140 2.35 3.80 -10.28
N GLN A 141 1.51 3.98 -9.26
CA GLN A 141 1.81 4.71 -8.02
C GLN A 141 0.86 4.21 -6.94
N VAL A 142 1.38 4.01 -5.74
CA VAL A 142 0.59 3.68 -4.55
C VAL A 142 0.95 4.65 -3.45
N VAL A 143 -0.05 5.20 -2.78
CA VAL A 143 0.11 5.97 -1.54
C VAL A 143 -0.60 5.19 -0.45
N ALA A 144 0.16 4.74 0.54
CA ALA A 144 -0.38 4.16 1.77
C ALA A 144 -0.52 5.29 2.79
N ASN A 145 -1.72 5.48 3.31
CA ASN A 145 -2.02 6.52 4.28
C ASN A 145 -2.68 5.90 5.50
N ASP A 146 -2.05 6.08 6.66
CA ASP A 146 -2.60 5.71 7.95
C ASP A 146 -2.45 6.86 8.95
N ILE A 147 -3.22 6.79 10.04
CA ILE A 147 -3.09 7.71 11.18
C ILE A 147 -1.96 7.27 12.12
N ASP A 148 -1.58 6.00 12.05
CA ASP A 148 -0.49 5.44 12.83
C ASP A 148 0.87 6.01 12.35
N PRO A 149 1.81 6.32 13.29
CA PRO A 149 3.01 7.11 13.04
C PRO A 149 4.12 6.43 12.21
#